data_AF-A0A3D5W934-F1
#
_entry.id   AF-A0A3D5W934-F1
#
_cell.length_a   1.000
_cell.length_b   1.000
_cell.length_c   1.000
_cell.angle_alpha   90.00
_cell.angle_beta   90.00
_cell.angle_gamma   90.00
#
_symmetry.space_group_name_H-M   'P 1'
#
loop_
_entity.id
_entity.type
_entity.pdbx_description
1 polymer ?
#
loop_
_entity_poly.entity_id
_entity_poly.type
_entity_poly.pdbx_seq_one_letter_code
_entity_poly.pdbx_strand_id
1 'polypeptide(L)'
;MESDQKIWSLSRNSKDSLLKALQLRDFRLTDQTGHLDYRIAILAKPDDELPDRCDQAISLIRETSLDQLNVGNRIFFGHCPGSCRHGKLALVFPGYGAHYDDMFSDLYHTFPLVKDWFGNLSPAHRKAFQANPFLFGNKSQSKTPPTSGELVTAILVMNLAMSKLIKALGICGDCAVG
;
A
#
# COMPACT_ATOMS: atom_id res chain seq x y z
N MET A 1 -8.70 11.89 -9.66
CA MET A 1 -9.81 11.47 -8.80
C MET A 1 -9.18 11.22 -7.44
N GLU A 2 -9.40 12.09 -6.45
CA GLU A 2 -8.87 11.86 -5.10
C GLU A 2 -9.43 10.53 -4.59
N SER A 3 -8.53 9.60 -4.25
CA SER A 3 -8.95 8.36 -3.62
C SER A 3 -9.29 8.70 -2.16
N ASP A 4 -10.58 8.80 -1.85
CA ASP A 4 -11.07 8.99 -0.47
C ASP A 4 -10.85 7.77 0.45
N GLN A 5 -10.05 6.80 0.00
CA GLN A 5 -9.72 5.63 0.80
C GLN A 5 -8.82 6.02 1.96
N LYS A 6 -9.17 5.55 3.14
CA LYS A 6 -8.38 5.73 4.37
C LYS A 6 -8.08 4.37 4.98
N ILE A 7 -6.96 4.31 5.69
CA ILE A 7 -6.62 3.15 6.52
C ILE A 7 -7.21 3.40 7.90
N TRP A 8 -8.24 2.64 8.23
CA TRP A 8 -8.87 2.61 9.54
C TRP A 8 -8.19 1.54 10.37
N SER A 9 -7.54 1.92 11.47
CA SER A 9 -6.80 0.96 12.30
C SER A 9 -7.28 0.97 13.74
N LEU A 10 -7.31 -0.22 14.33
CA LEU A 10 -7.68 -0.47 15.72
C LEU A 10 -6.70 -1.46 16.34
N SER A 11 -6.45 -1.29 17.63
CA SER A 11 -5.75 -2.30 18.41
C SER A 11 -6.35 -2.46 19.80
N ARG A 12 -6.37 -3.70 20.31
CA ARG A 12 -6.86 -4.06 21.65
C ARG A 12 -6.04 -5.19 22.27
N ASN A 13 -6.14 -5.38 23.57
CA ASN A 13 -5.43 -6.44 24.31
C ASN A 13 -6.13 -7.80 24.25
N SER A 14 -7.38 -7.87 23.78
CA SER A 14 -8.12 -9.12 23.65
C SER A 14 -8.95 -9.15 22.37
N LYS A 15 -9.18 -10.35 21.84
CA LYS A 15 -10.03 -10.57 20.67
C LYS A 15 -11.46 -10.03 20.89
N ASP A 16 -12.04 -10.27 22.07
CA ASP A 16 -13.41 -9.84 22.38
C ASP A 16 -13.55 -8.31 22.47
N SER A 17 -12.55 -7.63 23.03
CA SER A 17 -12.55 -6.16 23.10
C SER A 17 -12.36 -5.54 21.72
N LEU A 18 -11.59 -6.17 20.83
CA LEU A 18 -11.48 -5.77 19.43
C LEU A 18 -12.81 -5.91 18.69
N LEU A 19 -13.49 -7.06 18.86
CA LEU A 19 -14.81 -7.30 18.25
C LEU A 19 -15.85 -6.28 18.72
N LYS A 20 -15.88 -5.96 20.02
CA LYS A 20 -16.76 -4.90 20.55
C LYS A 20 -16.44 -3.52 19.95
N ALA A 21 -15.15 -3.19 19.81
CA ALA A 21 -14.74 -1.91 19.21
C ALA A 21 -15.15 -1.80 17.73
N LEU A 22 -15.03 -2.90 16.96
CA LEU A 22 -15.49 -2.97 15.57
C LEU A 22 -17.02 -2.85 15.47
N GLN A 23 -17.77 -3.50 16.35
CA GLN A 23 -19.23 -3.38 16.41
C GLN A 23 -19.69 -1.96 16.72
N LEU A 24 -19.00 -1.28 17.65
CA LEU A 24 -19.25 0.12 17.99
C LEU A 24 -18.71 1.10 16.93
N ARG A 25 -17.94 0.61 15.94
CA ARG A 25 -17.26 1.39 14.90
C ARG A 25 -16.42 2.52 15.48
N ASP A 26 -15.84 2.26 16.66
CA ASP A 26 -15.11 3.26 17.44
C ASP A 26 -13.64 3.32 17.05
N PHE A 27 -13.39 3.96 15.91
CA PHE A 27 -12.05 4.25 15.38
C PHE A 27 -11.38 5.46 16.04
N ARG A 28 -11.96 6.04 17.09
CA ARG A 28 -11.42 7.26 17.75
C ARG A 28 -10.19 6.97 18.62
N LEU A 29 -9.91 5.70 18.89
CA LEU A 29 -8.88 5.26 19.85
C LEU A 29 -7.50 5.01 19.24
N THR A 30 -7.23 5.48 18.02
CA THR A 30 -5.93 5.27 17.35
C THR A 30 -4.91 6.35 17.67
N ASP A 31 -5.09 7.10 18.76
CA ASP A 31 -4.19 8.18 19.12
C ASP A 31 -3.66 7.97 20.55
N GLN A 32 -2.33 7.85 20.65
CA GLN A 32 -1.47 8.13 21.82
C GLN A 32 -0.95 7.00 22.72
N THR A 33 -1.36 5.73 22.61
CA THR A 33 -0.88 4.66 23.54
C THR A 33 -0.33 3.40 22.86
N GLY A 34 0.48 3.55 21.81
CA GLY A 34 1.15 2.41 21.17
C GLY A 34 0.19 1.38 20.57
N HIS A 35 0.73 0.32 19.98
CA HIS A 35 -0.08 -0.74 19.37
C HIS A 35 -0.23 -1.93 20.33
N LEU A 36 -1.47 -2.30 20.64
CA LEU A 36 -1.79 -3.45 21.50
C LEU A 36 -1.72 -4.78 20.73
N ASP A 37 -1.92 -5.91 21.43
CA ASP A 37 -1.67 -7.26 20.91
C ASP A 37 -2.51 -7.62 19.68
N TYR A 38 -3.81 -7.40 19.71
CA TYR A 38 -4.71 -7.66 18.59
C TYR A 38 -4.87 -6.41 17.76
N ARG A 39 -4.53 -6.47 16.48
CA ARG A 39 -4.49 -5.32 15.57
C ARG A 39 -5.31 -5.63 14.33
N ILE A 40 -6.02 -4.63 13.85
CA ILE A 40 -6.69 -4.68 12.55
C ILE A 40 -6.48 -3.37 11.81
N ALA A 41 -6.27 -3.46 10.50
CA ALA A 41 -6.32 -2.36 9.57
C ALA A 41 -7.33 -2.67 8.46
N ILE A 42 -8.19 -1.71 8.14
CA ILE A 42 -9.22 -1.80 7.11
C ILE A 42 -8.98 -0.65 6.13
N LEU A 43 -8.81 -0.95 4.85
CA LEU A 43 -8.75 0.06 3.80
C LEU A 43 -10.16 0.25 3.21
N ALA A 44 -10.80 1.35 3.57
CA ALA A 44 -12.17 1.67 3.17
C ALA A 44 -12.38 3.18 3.03
N LYS A 45 -13.36 3.57 2.22
CA LYS A 45 -13.87 4.95 2.24
C LYS A 45 -14.68 5.21 3.53
N PRO A 46 -14.75 6.46 4.02
CA PRO A 46 -15.51 6.81 5.23
C PRO A 46 -17.01 6.55 5.14
N ASP A 47 -17.56 6.54 3.93
CA ASP A 47 -18.98 6.43 3.65
C ASP A 47 -19.49 4.98 3.90
N ASP A 48 -20.53 4.57 3.17
CA ASP A 48 -21.24 3.30 3.33
C ASP A 48 -20.36 2.04 3.19
N GLU A 49 -19.10 2.17 2.74
CA GLU A 49 -18.16 1.04 2.66
C GLU A 49 -17.65 0.60 4.04
N LEU A 50 -17.37 1.52 4.97
CA LEU A 50 -16.77 1.17 6.26
C LEU A 50 -17.66 0.24 7.12
N PRO A 51 -18.98 0.48 7.24
CA PRO A 51 -19.91 -0.44 7.89
C PRO A 51 -19.80 -1.88 7.39
N ASP A 52 -19.91 -2.09 6.09
CA ASP A 52 -19.89 -3.41 5.47
C ASP A 52 -18.54 -4.12 5.69
N ARG A 53 -17.44 -3.35 5.64
CA ARG A 53 -16.10 -3.88 5.89
C ARG A 53 -15.89 -4.27 7.36
N CYS A 54 -16.48 -3.53 8.30
CA CYS A 54 -16.47 -3.89 9.72
C CYS A 54 -17.21 -5.22 9.94
N ASP A 55 -18.36 -5.42 9.30
CA ASP A 55 -19.13 -6.66 9.42
C ASP A 55 -18.37 -7.85 8.82
N GLN A 56 -17.74 -7.66 7.65
CA GLN A 56 -16.82 -8.65 7.06
C GLN A 56 -15.64 -8.97 7.98
N ALA A 57 -15.03 -7.96 8.60
CA ALA A 57 -13.92 -8.13 9.54
C ALA A 57 -14.34 -8.91 10.78
N ILE A 58 -15.54 -8.66 11.32
CA ILE A 58 -16.09 -9.39 12.46
C ILE A 58 -16.26 -10.87 12.11
N SER A 59 -16.84 -11.19 10.94
CA SER A 59 -16.99 -12.57 10.48
C SER A 59 -15.63 -13.26 10.30
N LEU A 60 -14.67 -12.60 9.64
CA LEU A 60 -13.30 -13.10 9.46
C LEU A 60 -12.62 -13.42 10.80
N ILE A 61 -12.70 -12.50 11.76
CA ILE A 61 -12.10 -12.68 13.09
C ILE A 61 -12.78 -13.82 13.85
N ARG A 62 -14.10 -14.01 13.71
CA ARG A 62 -14.82 -15.08 14.40
C ARG A 62 -14.51 -16.46 13.81
N GLU A 63 -14.48 -16.56 12.49
CA GLU A 63 -14.30 -17.81 11.76
C GLU A 63 -12.86 -18.31 11.77
N THR A 64 -11.88 -17.39 11.85
CA THR A 64 -10.46 -17.73 11.79
C THR A 64 -9.72 -17.44 13.09
N SER A 65 -8.84 -18.35 13.50
CA SER A 65 -7.92 -18.19 14.64
C SER A 65 -6.53 -17.68 14.23
N LEU A 66 -6.26 -17.51 12.94
CA LEU A 66 -4.94 -17.19 12.39
C LEU A 66 -4.83 -15.71 12.02
N ASP A 67 -3.60 -15.19 12.12
CA ASP A 67 -3.21 -13.90 11.55
C ASP A 67 -3.44 -13.94 10.03
N GLN A 68 -4.21 -12.99 9.51
CA GLN A 68 -4.57 -12.95 8.09
C GLN A 68 -4.29 -11.58 7.50
N LEU A 69 -3.44 -11.58 6.47
CA LEU A 69 -3.34 -10.52 5.50
C LEU A 69 -4.32 -10.82 4.36
N ASN A 70 -5.55 -10.33 4.45
CA ASN A 70 -6.55 -10.52 3.41
C ASN A 70 -6.57 -9.31 2.47
N VAL A 71 -5.63 -9.32 1.52
CA VAL A 71 -5.47 -8.27 0.50
C VAL A 71 -6.73 -8.12 -0.35
N GLY A 72 -7.41 -9.22 -0.67
CA GLY A 72 -8.64 -9.22 -1.49
C GLY A 72 -9.79 -8.48 -0.82
N ASN A 73 -9.98 -8.70 0.49
CA ASN A 73 -11.03 -8.04 1.26
C ASN A 73 -10.58 -6.71 1.87
N ARG A 74 -9.32 -6.31 1.67
CA ARG A 74 -8.73 -5.06 2.19
C ARG A 74 -8.76 -4.97 3.72
N ILE A 75 -8.74 -6.13 4.36
CA ILE A 75 -8.80 -6.30 5.82
C ILE A 75 -7.53 -7.04 6.24
N PHE A 76 -6.81 -6.47 7.18
CA PHE A 76 -5.55 -7.01 7.68
C PHE A 76 -5.69 -7.19 9.19
N PHE A 77 -5.70 -8.43 9.65
CA PHE A 77 -5.82 -8.77 11.07
C PHE A 77 -4.58 -9.54 11.52
N GLY A 78 -4.07 -9.19 12.70
CA GLY A 78 -2.95 -9.92 13.30
C GLY A 78 -2.94 -9.82 14.82
N HIS A 79 -2.47 -10.89 15.44
CA HIS A 79 -2.16 -11.00 16.86
C HIS A 79 -0.64 -10.92 17.03
N CYS A 80 -0.17 -9.77 17.49
CA CYS A 80 1.22 -9.48 17.75
C CYS A 80 1.40 -9.13 19.23
N PRO A 81 1.55 -10.15 20.11
CA PRO A 81 1.82 -9.93 21.53
C PRO A 81 2.95 -8.93 21.74
N GLY A 82 2.89 -8.11 22.79
CA GLY A 82 3.95 -7.15 23.11
C GLY A 82 5.36 -7.76 23.27
N SER A 83 5.47 -9.09 23.43
CA SER A 83 6.74 -9.84 23.44
C SER A 83 7.30 -10.16 22.05
N CYS A 84 6.51 -10.01 20.98
CA CYS A 84 6.99 -10.18 19.60
C CYS A 84 8.02 -9.10 19.28
N ARG A 85 9.26 -9.53 19.07
CA ARG A 85 10.31 -8.65 18.56
C ARG A 85 9.98 -8.27 17.12
N HIS A 86 10.24 -7.02 16.76
CA HIS A 86 10.22 -6.59 15.37
C HIS A 86 11.17 -7.50 14.56
N GLY A 87 10.61 -8.14 13.53
CA GLY A 87 11.38 -8.95 12.61
C GLY A 87 12.27 -8.09 11.71
N LYS A 88 13.27 -8.73 11.08
CA LYS A 88 14.03 -8.06 10.01
C LYS A 88 13.16 -7.91 8.76
N LEU A 89 13.27 -6.78 8.08
CA LEU A 89 12.52 -6.46 6.87
C LEU A 89 13.44 -6.49 5.64
N ALA A 90 13.11 -7.33 4.67
CA ALA A 90 13.73 -7.33 3.35
C ALA A 90 12.83 -6.60 2.34
N LEU A 91 13.37 -5.62 1.61
CA LEU A 91 12.69 -4.98 0.49
C LEU A 91 13.04 -5.72 -0.81
N VAL A 92 12.02 -6.30 -1.46
CA VAL A 92 12.18 -7.02 -2.73
C VAL A 92 11.68 -6.13 -3.87
N PHE A 93 12.57 -5.79 -4.78
CA PHE A 93 12.27 -5.00 -5.97
C PHE A 93 12.10 -5.95 -7.15
N PRO A 94 10.91 -6.01 -7.78
CA PRO A 94 10.67 -6.91 -8.89
C PRO A 94 11.51 -6.53 -10.11
N GLY A 95 11.93 -7.56 -10.86
CA GLY A 95 12.68 -7.43 -12.10
C GLY A 95 11.82 -7.47 -13.36
N TYR A 96 12.45 -7.81 -14.49
CA TYR A 96 11.80 -7.90 -15.80
C TYR A 96 10.59 -8.84 -15.78
N GLY A 97 9.47 -8.41 -16.39
CA GLY A 97 8.22 -9.18 -16.47
C GLY A 97 7.12 -8.75 -15.48
N ALA A 98 7.44 -7.93 -14.48
CA ALA A 98 6.46 -7.38 -13.53
C ALA A 98 5.81 -6.05 -13.98
N HIS A 99 6.00 -5.67 -15.23
CA HIS A 99 5.43 -4.43 -15.78
C HIS A 99 3.94 -4.61 -16.06
N TYR A 100 3.21 -3.51 -15.95
CA TYR A 100 1.83 -3.39 -16.39
C TYR A 100 1.61 -1.96 -16.86
N ASP A 101 0.55 -1.77 -17.65
CA ASP A 101 0.23 -0.45 -18.20
C ASP A 101 -0.08 0.55 -17.07
N ASP A 102 0.28 1.80 -17.28
CA ASP A 102 -0.02 2.93 -16.40
C ASP A 102 0.56 2.80 -14.97
N MET A 103 1.58 1.96 -14.78
CA MET A 103 2.05 1.56 -13.46
C MET A 103 2.47 2.74 -12.56
N PHE A 104 2.95 3.85 -13.15
CA PHE A 104 3.39 5.04 -12.40
C PHE A 104 2.33 6.14 -12.29
N SER A 105 1.28 6.07 -13.10
CA SER A 105 0.29 7.14 -13.24
C SER A 105 -0.40 7.46 -11.90
N ASP A 106 -0.95 6.44 -11.24
CA ASP A 106 -1.66 6.64 -9.97
C ASP A 106 -0.73 7.15 -8.87
N LEU A 107 0.49 6.62 -8.77
CA LEU A 107 1.47 7.10 -7.77
C LEU A 107 1.82 8.57 -8.00
N TYR A 108 2.07 8.96 -9.25
CA TYR A 108 2.42 10.33 -9.61
C TYR A 108 1.28 11.32 -9.34
N HIS A 109 0.03 10.91 -9.56
CA HIS A 109 -1.14 11.77 -9.37
C HIS A 109 -1.63 11.81 -7.92
N THR A 110 -1.44 10.73 -7.14
CA THR A 110 -1.94 10.63 -5.77
C THR A 110 -0.95 11.15 -4.72
N PHE A 111 0.36 10.94 -4.91
CA PHE A 111 1.35 11.25 -3.87
C PHE A 111 2.21 12.47 -4.27
N PRO A 112 2.06 13.64 -3.60
CA PRO A 112 2.87 14.82 -3.88
C PRO A 112 4.39 14.53 -3.82
N LEU A 113 4.83 13.71 -2.87
CA LEU A 113 6.22 13.27 -2.75
C LEU A 113 6.75 12.62 -4.04
N VAL A 114 5.95 11.77 -4.69
CA VAL A 114 6.33 11.09 -5.93
C VAL A 114 6.38 12.08 -7.09
N LYS A 115 5.40 12.99 -7.15
CA LYS A 115 5.37 14.08 -8.13
C LYS A 115 6.59 15.00 -8.01
N ASP A 116 6.96 15.38 -6.80
CA ASP A 116 8.12 16.24 -6.52
C ASP A 116 9.42 15.52 -6.85
N TRP A 117 9.55 14.25 -6.45
CA TRP A 117 10.69 13.42 -6.82
C TRP A 117 10.87 13.33 -8.33
N PHE A 118 9.79 13.07 -9.07
CA PHE A 118 9.81 13.03 -10.53
C PHE A 118 10.12 14.41 -11.13
N GLY A 119 9.58 15.47 -10.54
CA GLY A 119 9.82 16.87 -10.92
C GLY A 119 11.29 17.28 -10.81
N ASN A 120 12.02 16.71 -9.85
CA ASN A 120 13.45 16.97 -9.62
C ASN A 120 14.40 16.22 -10.56
N LEU A 121 13.88 15.34 -11.44
CA LEU A 121 14.68 14.71 -12.48
C LEU A 121 15.09 15.72 -13.56
N SER A 122 16.17 15.42 -14.29
CA SER A 122 16.60 16.25 -15.42
C SER A 122 15.47 16.36 -16.48
N PRO A 123 15.37 17.49 -17.21
CA PRO A 123 14.35 17.64 -18.25
C PRO A 123 14.38 16.52 -19.30
N ALA A 124 15.57 16.01 -19.63
CA ALA A 124 15.73 14.88 -20.56
C ALA A 124 15.12 13.59 -20.00
N HIS A 125 15.39 13.24 -18.74
CA HIS A 125 14.81 12.06 -18.11
C HIS A 125 13.29 12.18 -17.97
N ARG A 126 12.77 13.34 -17.56
CA ARG A 126 11.31 13.55 -17.45
C ARG A 126 10.62 13.35 -18.80
N LYS A 127 11.17 13.93 -19.87
CA LYS A 127 10.63 13.76 -21.22
C LYS A 127 10.65 12.30 -21.67
N ALA A 128 11.76 11.58 -21.43
CA ALA A 128 11.88 10.17 -21.77
C ALA A 128 10.88 9.30 -21.00
N PHE A 129 10.71 9.53 -19.70
CA PHE A 129 9.80 8.76 -18.85
C PHE A 129 8.33 9.09 -19.12
N GLN A 130 8.00 10.34 -19.46
CA GLN A 130 6.65 10.72 -19.89
C GLN A 130 6.28 10.13 -21.25
N ALA A 131 7.26 9.84 -22.11
CA ALA A 131 7.05 9.18 -23.39
C ALA A 131 6.93 7.65 -23.26
N ASN A 132 7.28 7.08 -22.09
CA ASN A 132 7.22 5.65 -21.88
C ASN A 132 5.76 5.20 -21.65
N PRO A 133 5.20 4.33 -22.51
CA PRO A 133 3.78 3.97 -22.47
C PRO A 133 3.37 3.18 -21.22
N PHE A 134 4.32 2.53 -20.53
CA PHE A 134 4.03 1.80 -19.30
C PHE A 134 3.98 2.69 -18.07
N LEU A 135 4.69 3.83 -18.08
CA LEU A 135 4.72 4.73 -16.93
C LEU A 135 3.46 5.60 -16.88
N PHE A 136 3.14 6.24 -17.99
CA PHE A 136 1.98 7.10 -18.12
C PHE A 136 1.14 6.60 -19.29
N GLY A 137 -0.06 6.15 -18.98
CA GLY A 137 -1.02 5.64 -19.94
C GLY A 137 -1.45 6.65 -20.98
N ASN A 138 -0.66 6.77 -22.03
CA ASN A 138 -1.16 7.37 -23.25
C ASN A 138 -1.97 6.29 -23.96
N LYS A 139 -3.29 6.34 -23.77
CA LYS A 139 -4.30 5.46 -24.42
C LYS A 139 -4.25 5.43 -25.96
N SER A 140 -3.38 6.22 -26.58
CA SER A 140 -2.94 5.99 -27.94
C SER A 140 -2.03 4.77 -27.95
N GLN A 141 -2.65 3.58 -28.00
CA GLN A 141 -1.97 2.31 -28.23
C GLN A 141 -0.94 2.49 -29.35
N SER A 142 0.34 2.55 -28.97
CA SER A 142 1.41 2.53 -29.94
C SER A 142 1.32 1.20 -30.66
N LYS A 143 1.13 1.22 -31.99
CA LYS A 143 1.07 -0.01 -32.81
C LYS A 143 2.39 -0.78 -32.81
N THR A 144 3.47 -0.18 -32.30
CA THR A 144 4.78 -0.82 -32.20
C THR A 144 4.89 -1.60 -30.88
N PRO A 145 5.42 -2.82 -30.92
CA PRO A 145 5.70 -3.57 -29.71
C PRO A 145 6.73 -2.82 -28.84
N PRO A 146 6.58 -2.91 -27.51
CA PRO A 146 7.48 -2.25 -26.58
C PRO A 146 8.89 -2.83 -26.68
N THR A 147 9.89 -1.97 -26.53
CA THR A 147 11.29 -2.38 -26.45
C THR A 147 11.61 -2.88 -25.04
N SER A 148 12.58 -3.79 -24.92
CA SER A 148 13.08 -4.23 -23.60
C SER A 148 13.62 -3.05 -22.77
N GLY A 149 14.17 -2.02 -23.42
CA GLY A 149 14.64 -0.81 -22.75
C GLY A 149 13.52 -0.01 -22.09
N GLU A 150 12.37 0.14 -22.76
CA GLU A 150 11.18 0.80 -22.19
C GLU A 150 10.63 0.03 -20.99
N LEU A 151 10.56 -1.30 -21.08
CA LEU A 151 10.10 -2.17 -20.00
C LEU A 151 10.99 -2.10 -18.77
N VAL A 152 12.31 -2.23 -18.96
CA VAL A 152 13.30 -2.12 -17.87
C VAL A 152 13.26 -0.73 -17.24
N THR A 153 13.15 0.32 -18.06
CA THR A 153 13.03 1.69 -17.57
C THR A 153 11.78 1.89 -16.73
N ALA A 154 10.63 1.34 -17.16
CA ALA A 154 9.39 1.46 -16.42
C ALA A 154 9.48 0.81 -15.03
N ILE A 155 10.02 -0.40 -14.97
CA ILE A 155 10.25 -1.13 -13.71
C ILE A 155 11.21 -0.35 -12.80
N LEU A 156 12.31 0.18 -13.34
CA LEU A 156 13.28 0.96 -12.58
C LEU A 156 12.63 2.19 -11.95
N VAL A 157 11.90 2.99 -12.74
CA VAL A 157 11.25 4.21 -12.27
C VAL A 157 10.24 3.89 -11.17
N MET A 158 9.46 2.81 -11.35
CA MET A 158 8.49 2.36 -10.34
C MET A 158 9.14 1.92 -9.03
N ASN A 159 10.18 1.10 -9.12
CA ASN A 159 10.90 0.61 -7.95
C ASN A 159 11.52 1.78 -7.16
N LEU A 160 12.07 2.78 -7.85
CA LEU A 160 12.61 3.99 -7.22
C LEU A 160 11.53 4.83 -6.56
N ALA A 161 10.39 5.05 -7.23
CA ALA A 161 9.26 5.79 -6.69
C ALA A 161 8.70 5.12 -5.43
N MET A 162 8.47 3.81 -5.48
CA MET A 162 8.00 3.02 -4.34
C MET A 162 9.01 3.03 -3.19
N SER A 163 10.31 2.91 -3.47
CA SER A 163 11.35 3.01 -2.45
C SER A 163 11.30 4.36 -1.72
N LYS A 164 11.08 5.46 -2.44
CA LYS A 164 10.93 6.79 -1.84
C LYS A 164 9.69 6.90 -0.97
N LEU A 165 8.55 6.38 -1.43
CA LEU A 165 7.30 6.39 -0.68
C LEU A 165 7.38 5.56 0.59
N ILE A 166 7.87 4.32 0.50
CA ILE A 166 8.05 3.40 1.63
C ILE A 166 8.94 4.04 2.70
N LYS A 167 10.07 4.64 2.30
CA LYS A 167 10.97 5.34 3.23
C LYS A 167 10.31 6.55 3.90
N ALA A 168 9.51 7.32 3.16
CA ALA A 168 8.80 8.47 3.72
C ALA A 168 7.71 8.07 4.74
N LEU A 169 7.17 6.85 4.64
CA LEU A 169 6.29 6.26 5.64
C LEU A 169 7.04 5.73 6.89
N GLY A 170 8.36 5.92 6.96
CA GLY A 170 9.18 5.43 8.08
C GLY A 170 9.55 3.95 7.99
N ILE A 171 9.25 3.29 6.87
CA ILE A 171 9.56 1.88 6.66
C ILE A 171 10.98 1.77 6.07
N CYS A 172 11.91 1.27 6.88
CA CYS A 172 13.30 1.04 6.50
C CYS A 172 13.58 -0.47 6.48
N GLY A 173 14.00 -1.01 5.33
CA GLY A 173 14.47 -2.39 5.24
C GLY A 173 15.86 -2.56 5.84
N ASP A 174 16.11 -3.72 6.45
CA ASP A 174 17.44 -4.17 6.85
C ASP A 174 18.28 -4.61 5.66
N CYS A 175 17.62 -5.06 4.59
CA CYS A 175 18.27 -5.36 3.31
C CYS A 175 17.33 -5.07 2.14
N ALA A 176 17.91 -5.00 0.94
CA ALA A 176 17.20 -4.86 -0.32
C ALA A 176 17.75 -5.86 -1.34
N VAL A 177 16.87 -6.39 -2.18
CA VAL A 177 17.21 -7.30 -3.29
C VAL A 177 16.38 -6.93 -4.52
N GLY A 178 16.96 -7.00 -5.70
CA GLY A 178 16.30 -6.69 -6.98
C GLY A 178 17.18 -7.02 -8.17
#